data_AF-A0A2A6B8Y1-F1
#
_entry.id   AF-A0A2A6B8Y1-F1
#
_cell.length_a   1.000
_cell.length_b   1.000
_cell.length_c   1.000
_cell.angle_alpha   90.00
_cell.angle_beta   90.00
_cell.angle_gamma   90.00
#
_symmetry.space_group_name_H-M   'P 1'
#
loop_
_entity.id
_entity.type
_entity.pdbx_description
1 polymer ?
#
loop_
_entity_poly.entity_id
_entity_poly.type
_entity_poly.pdbx_seq_one_letter_code
_entity_poly.pdbx_strand_id
1 'polypeptide(L)'
;MSPCQNMNLNLASLPTDIIRIIIPGINDPIQLNDSRLISHRWHVLVEEHFNQSNRKFYPKIYNFRRSICTSGGITFRMRILQKYTNYFGVASWQIKNIILIDAISKDADIKECHFDKLSRMFTRCSRIEHLCLDANYTNEDVEIVEKSLNDVSIGFLKVNVTRSNGVFVCQASRFVKIIELSLELDKASDKLNQSGQVTATFHSDPLRNGRTLLSIFVKSNAGNP
;
A
#
# COMPACT_ATOMS: atom_id res chain seq x y z
N MET A 1 47.83 42.26 4.88
CA MET A 1 47.27 41.09 5.57
C MET A 1 45.79 41.03 5.25
N SER A 2 45.39 40.17 4.30
CA SER A 2 43.97 40.00 3.98
C SER A 2 43.33 39.19 5.10
N PRO A 3 42.19 39.63 5.67
CA PRO A 3 41.52 38.89 6.72
C PRO A 3 41.06 37.55 6.16
N CYS A 4 41.51 36.46 6.78
CA CYS A 4 41.04 35.11 6.48
C CYS A 4 39.54 35.08 6.75
N GLN A 5 38.74 35.15 5.69
CA GLN A 5 37.29 35.00 5.81
C GLN A 5 37.02 33.61 6.36
N ASN A 6 36.46 33.54 7.57
CA ASN A 6 35.86 32.33 8.10
C ASN A 6 34.74 31.90 7.15
N MET A 7 35.06 30.99 6.23
CA MET A 7 34.04 30.37 5.39
C MET A 7 33.13 29.59 6.32
N ASN A 8 31.93 30.10 6.53
CA ASN A 8 30.90 29.44 7.29
C ASN A 8 30.38 28.24 6.48
N LEU A 9 31.11 27.13 6.57
CA LEU A 9 30.78 25.88 5.90
C LEU A 9 29.51 25.31 6.52
N ASN A 10 28.43 25.32 5.76
CA ASN A 10 27.17 24.69 6.13
C ASN A 10 26.72 23.69 5.05
N LEU A 11 25.78 22.81 5.39
CA LEU A 11 25.28 21.77 4.47
C LEU A 11 24.67 22.35 3.18
N ALA A 12 24.09 23.54 3.26
CA ALA A 12 23.50 24.21 2.09
C ALA A 12 24.58 24.69 1.09
N SER A 13 25.79 25.00 1.55
CA SER A 13 26.92 25.45 0.74
C SER A 13 27.76 24.33 0.10
N LEU A 14 27.52 23.06 0.45
CA LEU A 14 28.33 21.93 -0.05
C LEU A 14 28.28 21.81 -1.58
N PRO A 15 29.37 21.47 -2.28
CA PRO A 15 29.32 21.15 -3.70
C PRO A 15 28.34 20.01 -4.05
N THR A 16 27.77 20.04 -5.25
CA THR A 16 26.71 19.11 -5.71
C THR A 16 27.15 17.64 -5.68
N ASP A 17 28.39 17.38 -6.09
CA ASP A 17 29.06 16.08 -6.04
C ASP A 17 29.16 15.53 -4.61
N ILE A 18 29.50 16.37 -3.64
CA ILE A 18 29.53 15.98 -2.22
C ILE A 18 28.13 15.61 -1.72
N ILE A 19 27.11 16.41 -2.07
CA ILE A 19 25.72 16.10 -1.69
C ILE A 19 25.28 14.75 -2.29
N ARG A 20 25.63 14.47 -3.54
CA ARG A 20 25.37 13.19 -4.22
C ARG A 20 26.04 12.00 -3.55
N ILE A 21 27.18 12.20 -2.89
CA ILE A 21 27.85 11.15 -2.09
C ILE A 21 27.14 10.94 -0.75
N ILE A 22 26.62 12.01 -0.13
CA ILE A 22 25.95 11.94 1.17
C ILE A 22 24.58 11.28 1.08
N ILE A 23 23.75 11.66 0.09
CA ILE A 23 22.35 11.21 -0.03
C ILE A 23 22.20 9.67 0.04
N PRO A 24 22.97 8.86 -0.71
CA PRO A 24 22.89 7.39 -0.64
C PRO A 24 23.22 6.81 0.75
N GLY A 25 23.97 7.55 1.59
CA GLY A 25 24.30 7.15 2.95
C GLY A 25 23.17 7.38 3.96
N ILE A 26 22.11 8.12 3.58
CA ILE A 26 20.96 8.38 4.44
C ILE A 26 19.99 7.20 4.37
N ASN A 27 20.10 6.29 5.33
CA ASN A 27 19.28 5.06 5.37
C ASN A 27 17.88 5.25 5.99
N ASP A 28 17.62 6.38 6.68
CA ASP A 28 16.31 6.67 7.26
C ASP A 28 15.49 7.63 6.38
N PRO A 29 14.31 7.21 5.89
CA PRO A 29 13.40 8.06 5.11
C PRO A 29 13.00 9.38 5.78
N ILE A 30 13.00 9.42 7.10
CA ILE A 30 12.67 10.63 7.86
C ILE A 30 13.81 11.65 7.70
N GLN A 31 15.05 11.23 7.99
CA GLN A 31 16.23 12.08 7.84
C GLN A 31 16.41 12.56 6.39
N LEU A 32 16.08 11.68 5.44
CA LEU A 32 16.08 12.02 4.03
C LEU A 32 15.02 13.07 3.70
N ASN A 33 13.82 12.97 4.27
CA ASN A 33 12.80 13.99 4.07
C ASN A 33 13.23 15.33 4.67
N ASP A 34 13.90 15.31 5.83
CA ASP A 34 14.45 16.50 6.47
C ASP A 34 15.57 17.12 5.64
N SER A 35 16.39 16.31 4.96
CA SER A 35 17.47 16.83 4.11
C SER A 35 16.97 17.64 2.92
N ARG A 36 15.73 17.39 2.45
CA ARG A 36 15.06 18.22 1.43
C ARG A 36 14.82 19.65 1.90
N LEU A 37 14.79 19.90 3.21
CA LEU A 37 14.59 21.22 3.79
C LEU A 37 15.88 22.05 3.89
N ILE A 38 17.04 21.45 3.63
CA ILE A 38 18.34 22.13 3.74
C ILE A 38 18.48 23.25 2.69
N SER A 39 18.13 22.96 1.44
CA SER A 39 18.11 23.94 0.34
C SER A 39 17.38 23.36 -0.87
N HIS A 40 17.00 24.22 -1.83
CA HIS A 40 16.39 23.76 -3.09
C HIS A 40 17.26 22.74 -3.83
N ARG A 41 18.59 22.91 -3.82
CA ARG A 41 19.52 21.96 -4.45
C ARG A 41 19.47 20.58 -3.79
N TRP A 42 19.42 20.52 -2.46
CA TRP A 42 19.27 19.25 -1.75
C TRP A 42 17.94 18.58 -2.09
N HIS A 43 16.85 19.34 -2.16
CA HIS A 43 15.55 18.84 -2.56
C HIS A 43 15.60 18.16 -3.94
N VAL A 44 16.12 18.86 -4.96
CA VAL A 44 16.24 18.32 -6.32
C VAL A 44 17.10 17.05 -6.36
N LEU A 45 18.27 17.06 -5.71
CA LEU A 45 19.17 15.90 -5.70
C LEU A 45 18.57 14.69 -4.95
N VAL A 46 17.81 14.94 -3.89
CA VAL A 46 17.08 13.88 -3.18
C VAL A 46 16.00 13.31 -4.10
N GLU A 47 15.24 14.13 -4.82
CA GLU A 47 14.24 13.65 -5.77
C GLU A 47 14.86 12.87 -6.93
N GLU A 48 16.00 13.33 -7.48
CA GLU A 48 16.76 12.59 -8.49
C GLU A 48 17.14 11.18 -8.01
N HIS A 49 17.64 11.07 -6.77
CA HIS A 49 18.03 9.79 -6.19
C HIS A 49 16.84 8.87 -5.89
N PHE A 50 15.68 9.47 -5.58
CA PHE A 50 14.45 8.79 -5.14
C PHE A 50 13.36 8.72 -6.20
N ASN A 51 13.76 8.73 -7.46
CA ASN A 51 12.84 8.45 -8.55
C ASN A 51 12.08 7.14 -8.31
N GLN A 52 10.95 6.97 -9.01
CA GLN A 52 10.06 5.81 -8.82
C GLN A 52 10.78 4.46 -9.00
N SER A 53 11.94 4.45 -9.67
CA SER A 53 12.79 3.29 -9.90
C SER A 53 13.54 2.82 -8.63
N ASN A 54 13.72 3.68 -7.63
CA ASN A 54 14.55 3.41 -6.44
C ASN A 54 13.76 3.47 -5.12
N ARG A 55 12.56 2.90 -5.11
CA ARG A 55 11.67 2.86 -3.93
C ARG A 55 12.23 2.05 -2.75
N LYS A 56 13.37 1.37 -2.88
CA LYS A 56 13.88 0.42 -1.87
C LYS A 56 14.13 1.03 -0.48
N PHE A 57 14.40 2.33 -0.40
CA PHE A 57 14.58 2.97 0.91
C PHE A 57 13.29 3.49 1.52
N TYR A 58 12.17 3.54 0.78
CA TYR A 58 10.91 3.95 1.38
C TYR A 58 10.45 2.96 2.46
N PRO A 59 9.77 3.43 3.51
CA PRO A 59 9.21 2.53 4.50
C PRO A 59 8.23 1.56 3.85
N LYS A 60 8.27 0.30 4.28
CA LYS A 60 7.28 -0.68 3.87
C LYS A 60 6.03 -0.59 4.76
N ILE A 61 4.88 -0.94 4.19
CA ILE A 61 3.65 -1.21 4.93
C ILE A 61 3.59 -2.72 5.16
N TYR A 62 3.52 -3.15 6.43
CA TYR A 62 3.52 -4.58 6.75
C TYR A 62 2.17 -5.21 6.43
N ASN A 63 1.08 -4.52 6.74
CA ASN A 63 -0.25 -5.00 6.46
C ASN A 63 -1.13 -3.81 6.11
N PHE A 64 -1.90 -3.92 5.05
CA PHE A 64 -2.98 -3.02 4.70
C PHE A 64 -4.22 -3.84 4.44
N ARG A 65 -5.29 -3.59 5.18
CA ARG A 65 -6.58 -4.25 5.05
C ARG A 65 -7.65 -3.21 4.81
N ARG A 66 -8.37 -3.34 3.71
CA ARG A 66 -9.62 -2.63 3.48
C ARG A 66 -10.76 -3.60 3.71
N SER A 67 -11.76 -3.19 4.47
CA SER A 67 -12.95 -3.98 4.72
C SER A 67 -14.20 -3.13 4.64
N ILE A 68 -15.22 -3.64 3.95
CA ILE A 68 -16.55 -3.03 3.93
C ILE A 68 -17.41 -3.76 4.98
N CYS A 69 -17.99 -3.03 5.92
CA CYS A 69 -18.91 -3.62 6.90
C CYS A 69 -20.31 -3.81 6.29
N THR A 70 -21.17 -4.54 6.99
CA THR A 70 -22.54 -4.83 6.53
C THR A 70 -23.41 -3.58 6.36
N SER A 71 -23.09 -2.47 7.03
CA SER A 71 -23.76 -1.18 6.82
C SER A 71 -23.24 -0.39 5.61
N GLY A 72 -22.30 -0.94 4.84
CA GLY A 72 -21.65 -0.27 3.70
C GLY A 72 -20.48 0.66 4.09
N GLY A 73 -20.21 0.80 5.39
CA GLY A 73 -19.07 1.59 5.88
C GLY A 73 -17.73 0.97 5.50
N ILE A 74 -16.80 1.80 5.03
CA ILE A 74 -15.45 1.38 4.69
C ILE A 74 -14.53 1.57 5.90
N THR A 75 -13.80 0.52 6.24
CA THR A 75 -12.78 0.52 7.30
C THR A 75 -11.42 0.20 6.71
N PHE A 76 -10.41 0.96 7.14
CA PHE A 76 -9.03 0.74 6.76
C PHE A 76 -8.24 0.33 7.99
N ARG A 77 -7.46 -0.73 7.84
CA ARG A 77 -6.51 -1.18 8.84
C ARG A 77 -5.12 -1.27 8.27
N MET A 78 -4.16 -0.74 9.02
CA MET A 78 -2.78 -0.70 8.57
C MET A 78 -1.82 -1.00 9.70
N ARG A 79 -0.71 -1.67 9.35
CA ARG A 79 0.43 -1.94 10.21
C ARG A 79 1.69 -1.32 9.60
N ILE A 80 2.23 -0.32 10.29
CA ILE A 80 3.49 0.37 9.98
C ILE A 80 4.36 0.47 11.24
N LEU A 81 5.65 0.78 11.10
CA LEU A 81 6.46 1.15 12.27
C LEU A 81 5.98 2.50 12.82
N GLN A 82 5.91 2.60 14.15
CA GLN A 82 5.43 3.80 14.84
C GLN A 82 6.19 5.07 14.44
N LYS A 83 7.50 4.99 14.21
CA LYS A 83 8.31 6.15 13.78
C LYS A 83 7.87 6.75 12.43
N TYR A 84 7.15 6.01 11.60
CA TYR A 84 6.69 6.47 10.28
C TYR A 84 5.24 6.97 10.26
N THR A 85 4.55 7.07 11.41
CA THR A 85 3.15 7.55 11.45
C THR A 85 3.00 8.97 10.90
N ASN A 86 3.90 9.88 11.28
CA ASN A 86 3.95 11.25 10.75
C ASN A 86 4.31 11.27 9.26
N TYR A 87 5.31 10.46 8.86
CA TYR A 87 5.76 10.34 7.47
C TYR A 87 4.61 9.94 6.52
N PHE A 88 3.78 8.97 6.93
CA PHE A 88 2.61 8.55 6.17
C PHE A 88 1.39 9.46 6.35
N GLY A 89 1.43 10.47 7.23
CA GLY A 89 0.30 11.34 7.51
C GLY A 89 -0.87 10.65 8.21
N VAL A 90 -0.57 9.59 8.98
CA VAL A 90 -1.57 8.78 9.69
C VAL A 90 -1.57 8.97 11.21
N ALA A 91 -0.75 9.90 11.72
CA ALA A 91 -0.66 10.18 13.16
C ALA A 91 -1.98 10.69 13.77
N SER A 92 -2.80 11.40 12.98
CA SER A 92 -4.11 11.90 13.40
C SER A 92 -5.26 10.90 13.17
N TRP A 93 -4.98 9.74 12.58
CA TRP A 93 -6.00 8.70 12.42
C TRP A 93 -6.26 8.14 13.81
N GLN A 94 -7.52 8.11 14.28
CA GLN A 94 -7.83 7.78 15.67
C GLN A 94 -7.24 6.40 16.07
N ILE A 95 -6.17 6.42 16.86
CA ILE A 95 -5.41 5.24 17.29
C ILE A 95 -6.05 4.69 18.56
N LYS A 96 -6.98 3.74 18.43
CA LYS A 96 -7.45 2.96 19.59
C LYS A 96 -6.56 1.73 19.76
N ASN A 97 -5.47 1.93 20.50
CA ASN A 97 -4.54 0.97 21.12
C ASN A 97 -4.36 -0.44 20.53
N ILE A 98 -3.06 -0.81 20.41
CA ILE A 98 -2.44 -1.95 19.72
C ILE A 98 -2.17 -1.60 18.25
N ILE A 99 -1.02 -2.04 17.75
CA ILE A 99 -0.43 -1.78 16.42
C ILE A 99 -1.29 -2.46 15.32
N LEU A 100 -2.55 -2.04 15.26
CA LEU A 100 -3.66 -2.50 14.44
C LEU A 100 -4.57 -1.28 14.34
N ILE A 101 -4.34 -0.45 13.33
CA ILE A 101 -5.16 0.74 13.11
C ILE A 101 -6.56 0.23 12.77
N ASP A 102 -7.50 0.19 13.71
CA ASP A 102 -8.92 0.07 13.38
C ASP A 102 -9.46 1.49 13.25
N ALA A 103 -9.22 2.13 12.10
CA ALA A 103 -9.91 3.36 11.77
C ALA A 103 -11.37 2.99 11.45
N ILE A 104 -12.20 2.95 12.49
CA ILE A 104 -13.66 2.93 12.33
C ILE A 104 -14.04 4.34 11.89
N SER A 105 -14.18 4.53 10.58
CA SER A 105 -14.92 5.68 10.07
C SER A 105 -16.38 5.49 10.45
N LYS A 106 -16.89 6.30 11.38
CA LYS A 106 -18.33 6.45 11.59
C LYS A 106 -18.84 7.36 10.50
N ASP A 107 -19.63 6.81 9.58
CA ASP A 107 -20.58 7.48 8.69
C ASP A 107 -20.21 8.91 8.26
N ALA A 108 -19.00 9.09 7.75
CA ALA A 108 -18.73 10.19 6.85
C ALA A 108 -19.13 9.72 5.45
N ASP A 109 -19.68 10.63 4.66
CA ASP A 109 -19.94 10.46 3.22
C ASP A 109 -18.58 10.28 2.50
N ILE A 110 -18.02 9.06 2.59
CA ILE A 110 -16.68 8.69 2.12
C ILE A 110 -16.83 8.32 0.65
N LYS A 111 -16.70 9.30 -0.26
CA LYS A 111 -16.63 8.98 -1.69
C LYS A 111 -15.37 9.48 -2.40
N GLU A 112 -14.70 10.55 -1.94
CA GLU A 112 -13.49 11.05 -2.63
C GLU A 112 -12.28 11.33 -1.72
N CYS A 113 -12.46 12.02 -0.60
CA CYS A 113 -11.32 12.63 0.13
C CYS A 113 -10.34 11.66 0.79
N HIS A 114 -10.68 10.37 0.87
CA HIS A 114 -9.83 9.34 1.46
C HIS A 114 -8.90 8.68 0.42
N PHE A 115 -9.26 8.68 -0.85
CA PHE A 115 -8.45 8.03 -1.89
C PHE A 115 -7.18 8.78 -2.20
N ASP A 116 -7.23 10.12 -2.25
CA ASP A 116 -6.02 10.94 -2.38
C ASP A 116 -5.04 10.69 -1.23
N LYS A 117 -5.55 10.50 -0.01
CA LYS A 117 -4.73 10.18 1.15
C LYS A 117 -4.08 8.80 1.01
N LEU A 118 -4.82 7.80 0.53
CA LEU A 118 -4.29 6.46 0.29
C LEU A 118 -3.26 6.45 -0.85
N SER A 119 -3.55 7.09 -1.97
CA SER A 119 -2.62 7.23 -3.09
C SER A 119 -1.34 7.94 -2.66
N ARG A 120 -1.45 9.04 -1.91
CA ARG A 120 -0.29 9.75 -1.34
C ARG A 120 0.50 8.90 -0.34
N MET A 121 -0.17 8.03 0.40
CA MET A 121 0.47 7.11 1.34
C MET A 121 1.21 5.99 0.60
N PHE A 122 0.58 5.38 -0.41
CA PHE A 122 1.16 4.30 -1.20
C PHE A 122 2.34 4.78 -2.05
N THR A 123 2.28 5.98 -2.61
CA THR A 123 3.42 6.59 -3.33
C THR A 123 4.66 6.81 -2.45
N ARG A 124 4.48 6.85 -1.12
CA ARG A 124 5.55 6.99 -0.12
C ARG A 124 6.01 5.64 0.46
N CYS A 125 5.47 4.51 0.02
CA CYS A 125 5.89 3.21 0.51
C CYS A 125 6.72 2.46 -0.53
N SER A 126 7.64 1.61 -0.05
CA SER A 126 8.44 0.76 -0.93
C SER A 126 7.63 -0.43 -1.44
N ARG A 127 6.88 -1.03 -0.53
CA ARG A 127 6.06 -2.21 -0.75
C ARG A 127 4.98 -2.34 0.31
N ILE A 128 3.95 -3.10 -0.01
CA ILE A 128 2.96 -3.61 0.94
C ILE A 128 3.23 -5.12 1.10
N GLU A 129 3.58 -5.57 2.30
CA GLU A 129 3.87 -7.00 2.51
C GLU A 129 2.60 -7.84 2.43
N HIS A 130 1.51 -7.39 3.07
CA HIS A 130 0.21 -8.04 3.03
C HIS A 130 -0.87 -7.02 2.66
N LEU A 131 -1.51 -7.20 1.51
CA LEU A 131 -2.70 -6.46 1.09
C LEU A 131 -3.92 -7.37 1.25
N CYS A 132 -4.88 -6.97 2.07
CA CYS A 132 -6.12 -7.68 2.30
C CYS A 132 -7.30 -6.82 1.87
N LEU A 133 -8.14 -7.36 1.00
CA LEU A 133 -9.32 -6.71 0.48
C LEU A 133 -10.54 -7.54 0.87
N ASP A 134 -11.38 -7.07 1.79
CA ASP A 134 -12.57 -7.77 2.26
C ASP A 134 -13.87 -7.17 1.73
N ALA A 135 -14.65 -8.06 1.09
CA ALA A 135 -16.09 -8.08 0.83
C ALA A 135 -16.75 -6.88 0.13
N ASN A 136 -17.70 -7.20 -0.78
CA ASN A 136 -18.59 -6.31 -1.55
C ASN A 136 -17.90 -5.18 -2.34
N TYR A 137 -16.80 -5.50 -3.02
CA TYR A 137 -16.21 -4.56 -3.98
C TYR A 137 -17.13 -4.42 -5.19
N THR A 138 -17.47 -3.19 -5.53
CA THR A 138 -17.87 -2.84 -6.89
C THR A 138 -16.63 -2.81 -7.78
N ASN A 139 -16.81 -2.88 -9.11
CA ASN A 139 -15.72 -2.63 -10.07
C ASN A 139 -14.99 -1.33 -9.78
N GLU A 140 -15.76 -0.29 -9.43
CA GLU A 140 -15.25 1.04 -9.11
C GLU A 140 -14.30 0.99 -7.90
N ASP A 141 -14.63 0.23 -6.84
CA ASP A 141 -13.74 0.08 -5.69
C ASP A 141 -12.40 -0.57 -6.04
N VAL A 142 -12.41 -1.57 -6.92
CA VAL A 142 -11.20 -2.26 -7.37
C VAL A 142 -10.33 -1.30 -8.19
N GLU A 143 -10.94 -0.58 -9.14
CA GLU A 143 -10.24 0.42 -9.93
C GLU A 143 -9.62 1.51 -9.07
N ILE A 144 -10.33 1.97 -8.04
CA ILE A 144 -9.82 3.02 -7.17
C ILE A 144 -8.63 2.51 -6.34
N VAL A 145 -8.71 1.29 -5.80
CA VAL A 145 -7.58 0.68 -5.08
C VAL A 145 -6.40 0.51 -6.01
N GLU A 146 -6.62 0.03 -7.23
CA GLU A 146 -5.59 -0.13 -8.24
C GLU A 146 -4.93 1.21 -8.60
N LYS A 147 -5.72 2.23 -8.93
CA LYS A 147 -5.25 3.60 -9.22
C LYS A 147 -4.44 4.17 -8.05
N SER A 148 -4.88 3.89 -6.81
CA SER A 148 -4.18 4.35 -5.60
C SER A 148 -2.84 3.66 -5.40
N LEU A 149 -2.69 2.39 -5.80
CA LEU A 149 -1.47 1.63 -5.58
C LEU A 149 -0.29 2.10 -6.43
N ASN A 150 -0.51 2.78 -7.57
CA ASN A 150 0.51 3.49 -8.36
C ASN A 150 1.90 2.80 -8.40
N ASP A 151 1.92 1.56 -8.92
CA ASP A 151 3.09 0.69 -9.07
C ASP A 151 3.79 0.25 -7.77
N VAL A 152 3.09 0.32 -6.62
CA VAL A 152 3.58 -0.25 -5.36
C VAL A 152 3.64 -1.77 -5.46
N SER A 153 4.79 -2.33 -5.11
CA SER A 153 4.96 -3.79 -5.03
C SER A 153 4.15 -4.37 -3.87
N ILE A 154 3.44 -5.47 -4.14
CA ILE A 154 2.62 -6.19 -3.16
C ILE A 154 3.23 -7.57 -2.98
N GLY A 155 3.66 -7.90 -1.76
CA GLY A 155 4.22 -9.22 -1.44
C GLY A 155 3.15 -10.32 -1.46
N PHE A 156 2.06 -10.09 -0.74
CA PHE A 156 0.97 -11.02 -0.56
C PHE A 156 -0.37 -10.31 -0.75
N LEU A 157 -1.23 -10.85 -1.59
CA LEU A 157 -2.59 -10.34 -1.78
C LEU A 157 -3.61 -11.38 -1.34
N LYS A 158 -4.53 -10.95 -0.49
CA LYS A 158 -5.72 -11.70 -0.08
C LYS A 158 -6.95 -10.92 -0.49
N VAL A 159 -7.81 -11.54 -1.29
CA VAL A 159 -9.11 -10.97 -1.64
C VAL A 159 -10.18 -11.90 -1.05
N ASN A 160 -10.93 -11.41 -0.08
CA ASN A 160 -12.07 -12.12 0.49
C ASN A 160 -13.32 -11.62 -0.22
N VAL A 161 -13.89 -12.44 -1.09
CA VAL A 161 -15.14 -12.12 -1.78
C VAL A 161 -16.29 -12.75 -1.01
N THR A 162 -17.31 -11.97 -0.68
CA THR A 162 -18.53 -12.47 -0.03
C THR A 162 -19.65 -12.42 -1.04
N ARG A 163 -20.35 -13.54 -1.23
CA ARG A 163 -21.43 -13.67 -2.21
C ARG A 163 -22.66 -12.95 -1.65
N SER A 164 -23.01 -11.80 -2.21
CA SER A 164 -24.33 -11.20 -2.04
C SER A 164 -25.15 -11.52 -3.29
N ASN A 165 -26.21 -12.33 -3.13
CA ASN A 165 -27.27 -12.55 -4.14
C ASN A 165 -26.88 -13.06 -5.54
N GLY A 166 -25.71 -13.67 -5.73
CA GLY A 166 -25.48 -14.60 -6.85
C GLY A 166 -24.91 -14.04 -8.14
N VAL A 167 -24.45 -12.79 -8.19
CA VAL A 167 -23.76 -12.24 -9.39
C VAL A 167 -22.46 -11.55 -8.99
N PHE A 168 -21.34 -11.99 -9.58
CA PHE A 168 -20.07 -11.30 -9.53
C PHE A 168 -19.87 -10.50 -10.82
N VAL A 169 -19.46 -9.24 -10.68
CA VAL A 169 -18.93 -8.46 -11.80
C VAL A 169 -17.60 -7.88 -11.31
N CYS A 170 -16.50 -8.34 -11.92
CA CYS A 170 -15.16 -7.77 -11.77
C CYS A 170 -14.67 -7.39 -13.18
N GLN A 171 -14.47 -6.10 -13.46
CA GLN A 171 -13.92 -5.58 -14.72
C GLN A 171 -12.55 -4.92 -14.47
N ALA A 172 -11.67 -5.03 -15.47
CA ALA A 172 -10.22 -5.13 -15.27
C ALA A 172 -9.40 -3.85 -15.51
N SER A 173 -8.32 -3.72 -14.75
CA SER A 173 -7.03 -3.14 -15.17
C SER A 173 -5.88 -3.74 -14.32
N ARG A 174 -4.64 -3.71 -14.86
CA ARG A 174 -3.28 -4.26 -14.47
C ARG A 174 -3.13 -5.52 -13.60
N PHE A 175 -4.08 -5.90 -12.75
CA PHE A 175 -4.20 -7.18 -12.05
C PHE A 175 -4.71 -8.32 -12.96
N VAL A 176 -4.28 -8.34 -14.22
CA VAL A 176 -4.87 -9.16 -15.31
C VAL A 176 -4.95 -10.66 -15.00
N LYS A 177 -4.03 -11.22 -14.21
CA LYS A 177 -4.11 -12.64 -13.82
C LYS A 177 -5.12 -12.94 -12.71
N ILE A 178 -5.46 -11.97 -11.88
CA ILE A 178 -6.34 -12.17 -10.71
C ILE A 178 -7.80 -12.34 -11.14
N ILE A 179 -8.17 -11.73 -12.28
CA ILE A 179 -9.54 -11.72 -12.80
C ILE A 179 -9.86 -12.94 -13.66
N GLU A 180 -8.90 -13.43 -14.47
CA GLU A 180 -9.05 -14.74 -15.14
C GLU A 180 -9.33 -15.85 -14.10
N LEU A 181 -8.69 -15.75 -12.93
CA LEU A 181 -8.88 -16.69 -11.82
C LEU A 181 -10.21 -16.51 -11.08
N SER A 182 -10.75 -15.29 -11.01
CA SER A 182 -12.10 -15.06 -10.47
C SER A 182 -13.18 -15.70 -11.36
N LEU A 183 -13.00 -15.63 -12.68
CA LEU A 183 -13.89 -16.29 -13.66
C LEU A 183 -13.76 -17.82 -13.63
N GLU A 184 -12.57 -18.38 -13.36
CA GLU A 184 -12.42 -19.82 -13.14
C GLU A 184 -12.96 -20.28 -11.77
N LEU A 185 -12.86 -19.42 -10.76
CA LEU A 185 -13.48 -19.61 -9.44
C LEU A 185 -15.00 -19.64 -9.53
N ASP A 186 -15.63 -18.84 -10.39
CA ASP A 186 -17.07 -18.90 -10.67
C ASP A 186 -17.46 -20.25 -11.28
N LYS A 187 -16.73 -20.72 -12.30
CA LYS A 187 -16.95 -22.06 -12.88
C LYS A 187 -16.76 -23.19 -11.87
N ALA A 188 -15.86 -23.01 -10.89
CA ALA A 188 -15.65 -23.97 -9.80
C ALA A 188 -16.74 -23.85 -8.72
N SER A 189 -17.22 -22.65 -8.42
CA SER A 189 -18.28 -22.38 -7.45
C SER A 189 -19.66 -22.80 -7.95
N ASP A 190 -19.95 -22.70 -9.24
CA ASP A 190 -21.19 -23.19 -9.83
C ASP A 190 -21.28 -24.73 -9.78
N LYS A 191 -20.14 -25.41 -9.64
CA LYS A 191 -20.08 -26.85 -9.35
C LYS A 191 -20.27 -27.18 -7.86
N LEU A 192 -20.11 -26.18 -6.98
CA LEU A 192 -20.27 -26.27 -5.52
C LEU A 192 -21.60 -25.61 -5.12
N ASN A 193 -22.72 -26.32 -5.27
CA ASN A 193 -24.09 -25.88 -4.98
C ASN A 193 -24.40 -25.57 -3.48
N GLN A 194 -23.44 -25.16 -2.65
CA GLN A 194 -23.63 -24.92 -1.21
C GLN A 194 -22.89 -23.66 -0.72
N SER A 195 -23.44 -23.02 0.31
CA SER A 195 -22.89 -21.83 0.97
C SER A 195 -21.50 -22.09 1.56
N GLY A 196 -20.45 -21.74 0.82
CA GLY A 196 -19.05 -21.84 1.24
C GLY A 196 -18.33 -20.50 1.20
N GLN A 197 -17.26 -20.38 1.99
CA GLN A 197 -16.33 -19.25 1.89
C GLN A 197 -15.18 -19.66 0.98
N VAL A 198 -14.97 -18.93 -0.12
CA VAL A 198 -13.81 -19.14 -0.98
C VAL A 198 -12.73 -18.13 -0.61
N THR A 199 -11.53 -18.62 -0.31
CA THR A 199 -10.36 -17.79 -0.02
C THR A 199 -9.29 -18.03 -1.09
N ALA A 200 -9.08 -17.05 -1.96
CA ALA A 200 -7.96 -17.05 -2.89
C ALA A 200 -6.73 -16.40 -2.22
N THR A 201 -5.59 -17.07 -2.29
CA THR A 201 -4.33 -16.61 -1.69
C THR A 201 -3.25 -16.49 -2.75
N PHE A 202 -2.68 -15.30 -2.91
CA PHE A 202 -1.64 -15.03 -3.91
C PHE A 202 -0.29 -14.83 -3.23
N HIS A 203 0.72 -15.58 -3.66
CA HIS A 203 2.10 -15.43 -3.25
C HIS A 203 2.91 -14.88 -4.43
N SER A 204 3.41 -13.65 -4.31
CA SER A 204 4.43 -13.16 -5.24
C SER A 204 5.81 -13.57 -4.73
N ASP A 205 6.62 -14.22 -5.57
CA ASP A 205 8.02 -14.49 -5.27
C ASP A 205 8.88 -13.39 -5.91
N PRO A 206 9.46 -12.46 -5.11
CA PRO A 206 10.26 -11.38 -5.65
C PRO A 206 11.58 -11.85 -6.28
N LEU A 207 12.00 -13.11 -6.08
CA LEU A 207 13.30 -13.62 -6.54
C LEU A 207 13.24 -14.39 -7.88
N ARG A 208 12.05 -14.64 -8.44
CA ARG A 208 11.88 -15.41 -9.69
C ARG A 208 11.03 -14.67 -10.72
N ASN A 209 11.66 -13.87 -11.58
CA ASN A 209 11.12 -13.35 -12.86
C ASN A 209 9.62 -12.92 -12.86
N GLY A 210 9.11 -12.35 -11.77
CA GLY A 210 7.72 -11.91 -11.66
C GLY A 210 6.67 -13.02 -11.76
N ARG A 211 6.99 -14.29 -11.43
CA ARG A 211 5.99 -15.36 -11.38
C ARG A 211 5.24 -15.34 -10.05
N THR A 212 3.93 -15.05 -10.09
CA THR A 212 3.01 -15.18 -8.96
C THR A 212 2.51 -16.61 -8.85
N LEU A 213 2.66 -17.24 -7.68
CA LEU A 213 2.03 -18.52 -7.36
C LEU A 213 0.65 -18.24 -6.74
N LEU A 214 -0.36 -18.93 -7.24
CA LEU A 214 -1.72 -18.89 -6.71
C LEU A 214 -2.01 -20.17 -5.93
N SER A 215 -2.51 -20.01 -4.72
CA SER A 215 -3.11 -21.09 -3.94
C SER A 215 -4.58 -20.73 -3.66
N ILE A 216 -5.51 -21.50 -4.22
CA ILE A 216 -6.95 -21.35 -3.95
C ILE A 216 -7.32 -22.31 -2.83
N PHE A 217 -7.90 -21.79 -1.75
CA PHE A 217 -8.45 -22.59 -0.66
C PHE A 217 -9.97 -22.37 -0.60
N VAL A 218 -10.72 -23.43 -0.89
CA VAL A 218 -12.18 -23.44 -0.70
C VAL A 218 -12.47 -24.03 0.68
N LYS A 219 -13.04 -23.23 1.59
CA LYS A 219 -13.44 -23.71 2.91
C LYS A 219 -14.96 -23.87 2.93
N SER A 220 -15.42 -25.11 2.85
CA SER A 220 -16.83 -25.43 3.05
C SER A 220 -17.18 -25.28 4.53
N ASN A 221 -18.15 -24.44 4.85
CA ASN A 221 -18.76 -24.40 6.18
C ASN A 221 -19.89 -25.44 6.23
N ALA A 222 -19.56 -26.71 6.01
CA ALA A 222 -20.47 -27.77 6.40
C ALA A 222 -20.54 -27.74 7.93
N GLY A 223 -21.72 -27.41 8.47
CA GLY A 223 -21.95 -27.45 9.91
C GLY A 223 -21.56 -28.81 10.46
N ASN A 224 -20.92 -28.83 11.63
CA ASN A 224 -20.84 -30.06 12.42
C ASN A 224 -22.29 -30.53 12.64
N PRO A 225 -22.61 -31.80 12.36
CA PRO A 225 -23.95 -32.35 12.55
C PRO A 225 -24.40 -32.26 14.02
#